data_AF-A0A4Q5A7Q6-F1
#
_entry.id   AF-A0A4Q5A7Q6-F1
#
_cell.length_a   1.000
_cell.length_b   1.000
_cell.length_c   1.000
_cell.angle_alpha   90.00
_cell.angle_beta   90.00
_cell.angle_gamma   90.00
#
_symmetry.space_group_name_H-M   'P 1'
#
loop_
_entity.id
_entity.type
_entity.pdbx_description
1 polymer ?
#
loop_
_entity_poly.entity_id
_entity_poly.type
_entity_poly.pdbx_seq_one_letter_code
_entity_poly.pdbx_strand_id
1 'polypeptide(L)'
;MSDCKPLEEARQRKDRIVADYRDVADQAATCLDEGFESATGVMQLPAGLRPYMRTNNHLERLNREIKRRTRVIGVFPNTDAAVRMAGSVLIEQNRLAQARKAIFSEETYRKLM
;
A
#
# COMPACT_ATOMS: atom_id res chain seq x y z
N MET A 1 7.85 11.01 3.45
CA MET A 1 7.30 11.49 4.75
C MET A 1 7.46 10.41 5.81
N SER A 2 7.07 9.17 5.53
CA SER A 2 7.24 8.03 6.46
C SER A 2 8.69 7.54 6.66
N ASP A 3 9.65 8.08 5.89
CA ASP A 3 11.09 7.88 6.08
C ASP A 3 11.72 8.81 7.13
N CYS A 4 11.00 9.84 7.58
CA CYS A 4 11.48 10.77 8.60
C CYS A 4 11.59 10.07 9.96
N LYS A 5 12.58 10.46 10.78
CA LYS A 5 12.82 9.82 12.08
C LYS A 5 11.79 10.28 13.13
N PRO A 6 11.57 11.58 13.35
CA PRO A 6 10.47 12.06 14.17
C PRO A 6 9.24 12.46 13.32
N LEU A 7 8.05 12.35 13.90
CA LEU A 7 6.79 12.78 13.28
C LEU A 7 6.79 14.29 12.97
N GLU A 8 7.46 15.08 13.80
CA GLU A 8 7.57 16.53 13.62
C GLU A 8 8.29 16.90 12.32
N GLU A 9 9.35 16.16 11.96
CA GLU A 9 10.04 16.35 10.67
C GLU A 9 9.12 15.97 9.50
N ALA A 10 8.30 14.92 9.66
CA ALA A 10 7.31 14.54 8.64
C ALA A 10 6.25 15.64 8.44
N ARG A 11 5.82 16.32 9.51
CA ARG A 11 4.88 17.46 9.46
C ARG A 11 5.49 18.66 8.76
N GLN A 12 6.69 19.07 9.17
CA GLN A 12 7.40 20.18 8.50
C GLN A 12 7.59 19.91 7.00
N ARG A 13 7.86 18.66 6.63
CA ARG A 13 7.96 18.28 5.22
C ARG A 13 6.62 18.31 4.50
N LYS A 14 5.51 17.93 5.15
CA LYS A 14 4.14 18.11 4.63
C LYS A 14 3.86 19.57 4.34
N ASP A 15 4.12 20.44 5.30
CA ASP A 15 3.78 21.85 5.19
C ASP A 15 4.58 22.52 4.07
N ARG A 16 5.85 22.16 3.89
CA ARG A 16 6.66 22.60 2.73
C ARG A 16 6.07 22.12 1.40
N ILE A 17 5.72 20.84 1.28
CA ILE A 17 5.12 20.31 0.04
C ILE A 17 3.79 21.02 -0.27
N VAL A 18 2.95 21.24 0.74
CA VAL A 18 1.68 21.96 0.56
C VAL A 18 1.94 23.41 0.12
N ALA A 19 2.90 24.10 0.74
CA ALA A 19 3.25 25.47 0.36
C ALA A 19 3.79 25.56 -1.07
N ASP A 20 4.65 24.61 -1.47
CA ASP A 20 5.34 24.63 -2.76
C ASP A 20 4.43 24.27 -3.96
N TYR A 21 3.34 23.52 -3.74
CA TYR A 21 2.54 22.95 -4.82
C TYR A 21 1.05 23.32 -4.78
N ARG A 22 0.58 24.07 -3.78
CA ARG A 22 -0.86 24.41 -3.67
C ARG A 22 -1.36 25.25 -4.85
N ASP A 23 -0.51 26.09 -5.43
CA ASP A 23 -0.84 26.92 -6.59
C ASP A 23 -1.10 26.10 -7.87
N VAL A 24 -0.36 25.02 -8.07
CA VAL A 24 -0.45 24.16 -9.27
C VAL A 24 -1.28 22.89 -9.07
N ALA A 25 -1.46 22.42 -7.82
CA ALA A 25 -2.04 21.13 -7.50
C ALA A 25 -2.86 21.14 -6.19
N ASP A 26 -3.79 22.09 -6.05
CA ASP A 26 -4.59 22.29 -4.84
C ASP A 26 -5.32 21.03 -4.35
N GLN A 27 -5.89 20.23 -5.26
CA GLN A 27 -6.56 18.97 -4.89
C GLN A 27 -5.59 17.95 -4.27
N ALA A 28 -4.37 17.85 -4.80
CA ALA A 28 -3.36 16.95 -4.27
C ALA A 28 -2.82 17.46 -2.92
N ALA A 29 -2.63 18.77 -2.78
CA ALA A 29 -2.23 19.39 -1.53
C ALA A 29 -3.27 19.19 -0.42
N THR A 30 -4.56 19.34 -0.74
CA THR A 30 -5.68 19.10 0.18
C THR A 30 -5.76 17.64 0.59
N CYS A 31 -5.68 16.71 -0.38
CA CYS A 31 -5.63 15.28 -0.11
C CYS A 31 -4.47 14.88 0.80
N LEU A 32 -3.30 15.47 0.60
CA LEU A 32 -2.13 15.25 1.46
C LEU A 32 -2.38 15.75 2.89
N ASP A 33 -2.96 16.94 3.04
CA ASP A 33 -3.22 17.58 4.33
C ASP A 33 -4.22 16.77 5.17
N GLU A 34 -5.36 16.41 4.57
CA GLU A 34 -6.40 15.61 5.20
C GLU A 34 -5.94 14.17 5.49
N GLY A 35 -5.15 13.59 4.58
CA GLY A 35 -4.67 12.21 4.66
C GLY A 35 -3.42 12.01 5.53
N PHE A 36 -2.76 13.10 5.97
CA PHE A 36 -1.44 13.03 6.60
C PHE A 36 -1.42 12.13 7.84
N GLU A 37 -2.32 12.38 8.80
CA GLU A 37 -2.33 11.65 10.07
C GLU A 37 -2.56 10.14 9.84
N SER A 38 -3.48 9.79 8.92
CA SER A 38 -3.72 8.41 8.49
C SER A 38 -2.46 7.78 7.87
N ALA A 39 -1.79 8.49 6.97
CA ALA A 39 -0.58 8.02 6.29
C ALA A 39 0.63 7.85 7.25
N THR A 40 0.70 8.67 8.30
CA THR A 40 1.77 8.60 9.31
C THR A 40 1.49 7.61 10.44
N GLY A 41 0.31 6.99 10.50
CA GLY A 41 -0.03 5.99 11.52
C GLY A 41 0.99 4.84 11.62
N VAL A 42 1.64 4.48 10.52
CA VAL A 42 2.73 3.49 10.47
C VAL A 42 3.92 3.82 11.39
N MET A 43 4.14 5.11 11.70
CA MET A 43 5.23 5.55 12.58
C MET A 43 5.04 5.12 14.04
N GLN A 44 3.81 4.74 14.43
CA GLN A 44 3.52 4.19 15.76
C GLN A 44 3.99 2.73 15.89
N LEU A 45 4.28 2.04 14.78
CA LEU A 45 4.78 0.67 14.80
C LEU A 45 6.27 0.62 15.18
N PRO A 46 6.74 -0.52 15.74
CA PRO A 46 8.15 -0.84 15.87
C PRO A 46 8.91 -0.62 14.56
N ALA A 47 10.14 -0.10 14.66
CA ALA A 47 10.94 0.30 13.50
C ALA A 47 11.14 -0.85 12.49
N GLY A 48 11.25 -2.10 12.97
CA GLY A 48 11.36 -3.28 12.11
C GLY A 48 10.12 -3.57 11.26
N LEU A 49 8.93 -3.20 11.72
CA LEU A 49 7.68 -3.44 10.99
C LEU A 49 7.37 -2.35 9.94
N ARG A 50 7.89 -1.14 10.13
CA ARG A 50 7.58 0.01 9.25
C ARG A 50 7.88 -0.23 7.77
N PRO A 51 9.02 -0.81 7.35
CA PRO A 51 9.32 -1.03 5.93
C PRO A 51 8.27 -1.89 5.22
N TYR A 52 7.66 -2.84 5.92
CA TYR A 52 6.65 -3.75 5.37
C TYR A 52 5.27 -3.12 5.30
N MET A 53 4.91 -2.32 6.31
CA MET A 53 3.57 -1.75 6.44
C MET A 53 3.42 -0.39 5.73
N ARG A 54 4.51 0.34 5.48
CA ARG A 54 4.46 1.68 4.88
C ARG A 54 4.23 1.68 3.36
N THR A 55 4.41 0.53 2.69
CA THR A 55 4.31 0.45 1.22
C THR A 55 3.11 -0.39 0.81
N ASN A 56 2.43 0.04 -0.25
CA ASN A 56 1.33 -0.72 -0.83
C ASN A 56 1.74 -1.58 -2.05
N ASN A 57 3.05 -1.78 -2.25
CA ASN A 57 3.62 -2.41 -3.44
C ASN A 57 3.04 -3.79 -3.73
N HIS A 58 2.71 -4.55 -2.69
CA HIS A 58 2.13 -5.88 -2.80
C HIS A 58 0.69 -5.83 -3.32
N LEU A 59 -0.17 -4.94 -2.80
CA LEU A 59 -1.53 -4.76 -3.33
C LEU A 59 -1.50 -4.14 -4.72
N GLU A 60 -0.59 -3.22 -5.00
CA GLU A 60 -0.44 -2.65 -6.35
C GLU A 60 -0.06 -3.72 -7.38
N ARG A 61 0.87 -4.62 -7.03
CA ARG A 61 1.24 -5.75 -7.89
C ARG A 61 0.05 -6.70 -8.09
N LEU A 62 -0.68 -7.00 -7.03
CA LEU A 62 -1.87 -7.86 -7.09
C LEU A 62 -2.97 -7.24 -7.96
N ASN A 63 -3.30 -5.97 -7.73
CA ASN A 63 -4.28 -5.23 -8.51
C ASN A 63 -3.87 -5.10 -9.99
N ARG A 64 -2.58 -4.94 -10.26
CA ARG A 64 -2.04 -4.93 -11.63
C ARG A 64 -2.27 -6.27 -12.33
N GLU A 65 -2.11 -7.39 -11.63
CA GLU A 65 -2.35 -8.71 -12.19
C GLU A 65 -3.85 -8.95 -12.48
N ILE A 66 -4.73 -8.54 -11.56
CA ILE A 66 -6.19 -8.58 -11.78
C ILE A 66 -6.56 -7.71 -13.00
N LYS A 67 -6.03 -6.48 -13.08
CA LYS A 67 -6.23 -5.58 -14.23
C LYS A 67 -5.70 -6.19 -15.54
N ARG A 68 -4.57 -6.88 -15.52
CA ARG A 68 -3.98 -7.54 -16.69
C ARG A 68 -4.89 -8.64 -17.23
N ARG A 69 -5.46 -9.49 -16.37
CA ARG A 69 -6.35 -10.59 -16.79
C ARG A 69 -7.73 -10.12 -17.20
N THR A 70 -8.30 -9.15 -16.48
CA THR A 70 -9.57 -8.52 -16.88
C THR A 70 -9.46 -7.81 -18.24
N ARG A 71 -8.32 -7.15 -18.54
CA ARG A 71 -8.12 -6.44 -19.81
C ARG A 71 -8.29 -7.34 -21.04
N VAL A 72 -7.89 -8.61 -20.97
CA VAL A 72 -8.05 -9.56 -22.08
C VAL A 72 -9.51 -9.98 -22.26
N ILE A 73 -10.26 -10.07 -21.16
CA ILE A 73 -11.67 -10.48 -21.16
C ILE A 73 -12.57 -9.37 -21.71
N GLY A 74 -12.27 -8.10 -21.39
CA GLY A 74 -13.04 -6.94 -21.83
C GLY A 74 -14.36 -6.80 -21.07
N VAL A 75 -15.32 -7.70 -21.30
CA VAL A 75 -16.65 -7.70 -20.68
C VAL A 75 -16.97 -9.06 -20.08
N PHE A 76 -17.47 -9.07 -18.85
CA PHE A 76 -17.91 -10.29 -18.17
C PHE A 76 -19.41 -10.54 -18.39
N PRO A 77 -19.84 -11.81 -18.49
CA PRO A 77 -21.26 -12.15 -18.66
C PRO A 77 -22.11 -11.87 -17.42
N ASN A 78 -21.51 -11.83 -16.22
CA ASN A 78 -22.13 -11.44 -14.97
C ASN A 78 -21.06 -11.13 -13.90
N THR A 79 -21.49 -10.55 -12.78
CA THR A 79 -20.60 -10.22 -11.64
C THR A 79 -19.90 -11.45 -11.08
N ASP A 80 -20.58 -12.59 -10.99
CA ASP A 80 -19.99 -13.81 -10.44
C ASP A 80 -18.81 -14.32 -11.29
N ALA A 81 -18.88 -14.16 -12.62
CA ALA A 81 -17.77 -14.50 -13.49
C ALA A 81 -16.53 -13.63 -13.23
N ALA A 82 -16.74 -12.33 -12.96
CA ALA A 82 -15.65 -11.43 -12.58
C ALA A 82 -15.05 -11.81 -11.22
N VAL A 83 -15.91 -12.12 -10.23
CA VAL A 83 -15.47 -12.56 -8.90
C VAL A 83 -14.70 -13.87 -8.97
N ARG A 84 -15.18 -14.86 -9.74
CA ARG A 84 -14.46 -16.14 -9.93
C ARG A 84 -13.08 -15.94 -10.55
N MET A 85 -12.96 -15.07 -11.55
CA MET A 85 -11.67 -14.78 -12.17
C MET A 85 -10.71 -14.10 -11.18
N ALA A 86 -11.16 -13.06 -10.48
CA ALA A 86 -10.36 -12.41 -9.44
C ALA A 86 -9.96 -13.40 -8.33
N GLY A 87 -10.89 -14.25 -7.89
CA GLY A 87 -10.64 -15.32 -6.93
C GLY A 87 -9.58 -16.31 -7.41
N SER A 88 -9.63 -16.71 -8.68
CA SER A 88 -8.59 -17.57 -9.28
C SER A 88 -7.20 -16.93 -9.23
N VAL A 89 -7.10 -15.62 -9.52
CA VAL A 89 -5.84 -14.87 -9.37
C VAL A 89 -5.37 -14.87 -7.92
N LEU A 90 -6.27 -14.61 -6.97
CA LEU A 90 -5.94 -14.57 -5.54
C LEU A 90 -5.43 -15.93 -5.05
N ILE A 91 -6.06 -17.03 -5.47
CA ILE A 91 -5.62 -18.40 -5.13
C ILE A 91 -4.21 -18.65 -5.68
N GLU A 92 -3.95 -18.28 -6.93
CA GLU A 92 -2.63 -18.43 -7.55
C GLU A 92 -1.56 -17.60 -6.82
N GLN A 93 -1.83 -16.32 -6.54
CA GLN A 93 -0.91 -15.45 -5.82
C GLN A 93 -0.67 -15.94 -4.38
N ASN A 94 -1.70 -16.47 -3.70
CA ASN A 94 -1.55 -17.06 -2.38
C ASN A 94 -0.62 -18.28 -2.41
N ARG A 95 -0.77 -19.18 -3.39
CA ARG A 95 0.14 -20.33 -3.55
C ARG A 95 1.59 -19.88 -3.76
N LEU A 96 1.80 -18.87 -4.61
CA LEU A 96 3.14 -18.30 -4.84
C LEU A 96 3.73 -17.64 -3.59
N ALA A 97 2.90 -16.99 -2.77
CA ALA A 97 3.31 -16.38 -1.52
C ALA A 97 3.69 -17.45 -0.48
N GLN A 98 2.91 -18.54 -0.37
CA GLN A 98 3.19 -19.65 0.54
C GLN A 98 4.48 -20.41 0.19
N ALA A 99 4.86 -20.44 -1.09
CA ALA A 99 6.13 -21.03 -1.52
C ALA A 99 7.37 -20.20 -1.13
N ARG A 100 7.18 -18.96 -0.67
CA ARG A 100 8.26 -18.06 -0.24
C ARG A 100 8.46 -18.12 1.27
N LYS A 101 9.62 -17.66 1.73
CA LYS A 101 9.88 -17.48 3.17
C LYS A 101 8.87 -16.48 3.75
N ALA A 102 8.20 -16.89 4.82
CA ALA A 102 7.25 -16.03 5.53
C ALA A 102 7.98 -14.81 6.12
N ILE A 103 7.48 -13.61 5.79
CA ILE A 103 7.97 -12.33 6.35
C ILE A 103 7.62 -12.25 7.85
N PHE A 104 6.44 -12.74 8.23
CA PHE A 104 5.93 -12.71 9.60
C PHE A 104 5.81 -14.12 10.17
N SER A 105 6.95 -14.83 10.28
CA SER A 105 7.02 -16.02 11.15
C SER A 105 7.16 -15.59 12.61
N GLU A 106 6.90 -16.48 13.57
CA GLU A 106 7.10 -16.21 15.00
C GLU A 106 8.53 -15.71 15.29
N GLU A 107 9.54 -16.36 14.71
CA GLU A 107 10.94 -15.98 14.85
C GLU A 107 11.23 -14.59 14.27
N THR A 108 10.69 -14.30 13.08
CA THR A 108 10.93 -13.01 12.43
C THR A 108 10.17 -11.90 13.15
N TYR A 109 8.94 -12.16 13.59
CA TYR A 109 8.14 -11.19 14.35
C TYR A 109 8.84 -10.79 15.65
N ARG A 110 9.39 -11.76 16.41
CA ARG A 110 10.20 -11.45 17.60
C ARG A 110 11.42 -10.57 17.32
N LYS A 111 12.01 -10.65 16.11
CA LYS A 111 13.14 -9.82 15.69
C LYS A 111 12.72 -8.41 15.21
N LEU A 112 11.47 -8.25 14.79
CA LEU A 112 10.96 -7.00 14.20
C LEU A 112 10.23 -6.11 15.23
N MET A 113 9.79 -6.69 16.35
CA MET A 113 9.26 -5.99 17.52
C MET A 113 10.40 -5.37 18.33
#